data_AF-A0A927BFX9-F1
#
_entry.id   AF-A0A927BFX9-F1
#
_cell.length_a   1.000
_cell.length_b   1.000
_cell.length_c   1.000
_cell.angle_alpha   90.00
_cell.angle_beta   90.00
_cell.angle_gamma   90.00
#
_symmetry.space_group_name_H-M   'P 1'
#
loop_
_entity.id
_entity.type
_entity.pdbx_description
1 polymer ?
#
loop_
_entity_poly.entity_id
_entity_poly.type
_entity_poly.pdbx_seq_one_letter_code
_entity_poly.pdbx_strand_id
1 'polypeptide(L)'
;MPTLYQVLPLEANVRAQPKLAPRNIIAQLKQGQLVEELPALPNQPAGWRRVRASVQGAAVEGYLKAFLLAKSAAPPVPDPPVALPSLPEAHLSTKAAVRITNPDLRAFSLNDPAQPRRVGTSVEARVRELAAIIAYLRVEAAARYQRTASATFCNIYAHDYCHLADVYLPRVWWRAKALTQLVQGQRLPASYGTTVEEYNVNSLYNWLEEFGTDFGWRRTTSLTELQQAANLGQVGIICAQRTNLNAPGHIVAVVPETESHKASRQGGQVSVPLQSQAGAINFRYGGRGWWTGAQFRRFGFWIHA
;
A
#
# COMPACT_ATOMS: atom_id res chain seq x y z
N MET A 1 11.22 -3.58 -33.18
CA MET A 1 10.03 -3.61 -32.30
C MET A 1 10.39 -4.43 -31.07
N PRO A 2 10.05 -3.99 -29.85
CA PRO A 2 10.29 -4.78 -28.65
C PRO A 2 9.52 -6.10 -28.72
N THR A 3 10.15 -7.20 -28.30
CA THR A 3 9.45 -8.49 -28.20
C THR A 3 8.53 -8.44 -26.98
N LEU A 4 7.23 -8.64 -27.20
CA LEU A 4 6.23 -8.65 -26.14
C LEU A 4 5.89 -10.08 -25.73
N TYR A 5 5.64 -10.24 -24.44
CA TYR A 5 5.12 -11.45 -23.85
C TYR A 5 3.90 -11.15 -23.00
N GLN A 6 3.08 -12.16 -22.81
CA GLN A 6 1.95 -12.15 -21.89
C GLN A 6 2.21 -13.12 -20.73
N VAL A 7 1.85 -12.71 -19.52
CA VAL A 7 1.91 -13.55 -18.32
C VAL A 7 0.83 -14.64 -18.39
N LEU A 8 1.26 -15.90 -18.34
CA LEU A 8 0.40 -17.09 -18.40
C LEU A 8 -0.33 -17.44 -17.10
N PRO A 9 0.35 -17.52 -15.94
CA PRO A 9 -0.33 -17.89 -14.69
C PRO A 9 -1.21 -16.74 -14.17
N LEU A 10 -2.12 -17.06 -13.24
CA LEU A 10 -2.91 -16.07 -12.48
C LEU A 10 -2.04 -14.94 -11.91
N GLU A 11 -0.84 -15.28 -11.42
CA GLU A 11 0.13 -14.33 -10.91
C GLU A 11 1.57 -14.77 -11.24
N ALA A 12 2.46 -13.82 -11.53
CA ALA A 12 3.88 -14.07 -11.74
C ALA A 12 4.76 -13.07 -10.96
N ASN A 13 5.78 -13.59 -10.27
CA ASN A 13 6.71 -12.80 -9.46
C ASN A 13 7.86 -12.25 -10.30
N VAL A 14 7.92 -10.94 -10.49
CA VAL A 14 9.09 -10.24 -11.05
C VAL A 14 10.15 -10.12 -9.98
N ARG A 15 11.41 -10.40 -10.35
CA ARG A 15 12.51 -10.47 -9.40
C ARG A 15 13.66 -9.53 -9.73
N ALA A 16 14.34 -8.99 -8.73
CA ALA A 16 15.49 -8.09 -8.94
C ALA A 16 16.70 -8.85 -9.54
N GLN A 17 16.86 -10.12 -9.20
CA GLN A 17 17.89 -11.02 -9.73
C GLN A 17 17.23 -12.28 -10.34
N PRO A 18 17.87 -12.98 -11.28
CA PRO A 18 17.36 -14.23 -11.85
C PRO A 18 17.54 -15.43 -10.89
N LYS A 19 17.02 -15.30 -9.66
CA LYS A 19 17.12 -16.29 -8.59
C LYS A 19 15.79 -16.46 -7.87
N LEU A 20 15.39 -17.71 -7.61
CA LEU A 20 14.18 -18.04 -6.84
C LEU A 20 14.45 -17.84 -5.34
N ALA A 21 14.30 -16.61 -4.87
CA ALA A 21 14.39 -16.25 -3.46
C ALA A 21 13.26 -15.29 -3.08
N PRO A 22 12.52 -15.50 -1.97
CA PRO A 22 11.38 -14.63 -1.62
C PRO A 22 11.76 -13.15 -1.50
N ARG A 23 12.89 -12.84 -0.84
CA ARG A 23 13.41 -11.46 -0.69
C ARG A 23 13.78 -10.76 -2.00
N ASN A 24 13.81 -11.51 -3.09
CA ASN A 24 14.16 -11.02 -4.42
C ASN A 24 12.92 -10.63 -5.25
N ILE A 25 11.70 -10.83 -4.73
CA ILE A 25 10.47 -10.43 -5.42
C ILE A 25 10.31 -8.91 -5.26
N ILE A 26 10.16 -8.22 -6.40
CA ILE A 26 10.00 -6.76 -6.44
C ILE A 26 8.62 -6.31 -6.93
N ALA A 27 7.93 -7.16 -7.68
CA ALA A 27 6.56 -6.92 -8.12
C ALA A 27 5.86 -8.25 -8.46
N GLN A 28 4.54 -8.18 -8.55
CA GLN A 28 3.68 -9.29 -8.96
C GLN A 28 2.80 -8.84 -10.11
N LEU A 29 2.85 -9.57 -11.22
CA LEU A 29 2.06 -9.32 -12.42
C LEU A 29 0.87 -10.26 -12.44
N LYS A 30 -0.25 -9.79 -12.99
CA LYS A 30 -1.48 -10.58 -13.15
C LYS A 30 -1.44 -11.37 -14.47
N GLN A 31 -2.24 -12.43 -14.54
CA GLN A 31 -2.49 -13.12 -15.81
C GLN A 31 -2.90 -12.14 -16.90
N GLY A 32 -2.38 -12.36 -18.09
CA GLY A 32 -2.71 -11.57 -19.25
C GLY A 32 -1.96 -10.24 -19.34
N GLN A 33 -1.24 -9.83 -18.29
CA GLN A 33 -0.45 -8.61 -18.29
C GLN A 33 0.72 -8.72 -19.28
N LEU A 34 0.93 -7.66 -20.07
CA LEU A 34 2.01 -7.60 -21.04
C LEU A 34 3.33 -7.22 -20.36
N VAL A 35 4.40 -7.80 -20.88
CA VAL A 35 5.78 -7.45 -20.54
C VAL A 35 6.61 -7.30 -21.81
N GLU A 36 7.48 -6.30 -21.82
CA GLU A 36 8.51 -6.10 -22.84
C GLU A 36 9.75 -6.90 -22.45
N GLU A 37 10.30 -7.70 -23.37
CA GLU A 37 11.61 -8.31 -23.17
C GLU A 37 12.72 -7.29 -23.41
N LEU A 38 13.60 -7.18 -22.41
CA LEU A 38 14.78 -6.33 -22.45
C LEU A 38 16.00 -7.15 -22.91
N PRO A 39 17.05 -6.47 -23.42
CA PRO A 39 18.31 -7.14 -23.72
C PRO A 39 18.85 -7.92 -22.52
N ALA A 40 19.23 -9.18 -22.77
CA ALA A 40 19.83 -10.03 -21.75
C ALA A 40 21.16 -9.46 -21.27
N LEU A 41 21.42 -9.53 -19.97
CA LEU A 41 22.72 -9.15 -19.42
C LEU A 41 23.74 -10.30 -19.56
N PRO A 42 25.05 -9.99 -19.58
CA PRO A 42 26.09 -11.01 -19.44
C PRO A 42 25.83 -11.89 -18.22
N ASN A 43 25.96 -13.21 -18.37
CA ASN A 43 25.71 -14.22 -17.33
C ASN A 43 24.24 -14.37 -16.88
N GLN A 44 23.26 -13.87 -17.65
CA GLN A 44 21.86 -14.20 -17.41
C GLN A 44 21.65 -15.73 -17.51
N PRO A 45 21.20 -16.42 -16.45
CA PRO A 45 21.02 -17.87 -16.50
C PRO A 45 19.94 -18.28 -17.49
N ALA A 46 20.13 -19.44 -18.12
CA ALA A 46 19.15 -20.02 -19.04
C ALA A 46 17.75 -20.16 -18.38
N GLY A 47 16.70 -19.94 -19.17
CA GLY A 47 15.32 -20.01 -18.71
C GLY A 47 14.83 -18.79 -17.91
N TRP A 48 15.64 -17.74 -17.79
CA TRP A 48 15.21 -16.43 -17.32
C TRP A 48 15.13 -15.44 -18.48
N ARG A 49 14.17 -14.52 -18.39
CA ARG A 49 14.06 -13.36 -19.27
C ARG A 49 14.14 -12.10 -18.43
N ARG A 50 14.92 -11.13 -18.90
CA ARG A 50 14.88 -9.77 -18.37
C ARG A 50 13.71 -9.04 -19.03
N VAL A 51 12.85 -8.44 -18.23
CA VAL A 51 11.59 -7.85 -18.70
C VAL A 51 11.36 -6.48 -18.09
N ARG A 52 10.57 -5.67 -18.80
CA ARG A 52 9.93 -4.45 -18.31
C ARG A 52 8.41 -4.64 -18.31
N ALA A 53 7.75 -4.21 -17.24
CA ALA A 53 6.29 -4.18 -17.14
C ALA A 53 5.82 -2.87 -16.48
N SER A 54 4.52 -2.61 -16.50
CA SER A 54 3.90 -1.51 -15.75
C SER A 54 2.91 -2.06 -14.73
N VAL A 55 3.02 -1.66 -13.46
CA VAL A 55 2.12 -2.03 -12.35
C VAL A 55 1.47 -0.75 -11.83
N GLN A 56 0.16 -0.57 -12.11
CA GLN A 56 -0.56 0.67 -11.81
C GLN A 56 0.20 1.94 -12.26
N GLY A 57 0.76 1.92 -13.47
CA GLY A 57 1.53 3.04 -14.03
C GLY A 57 3.00 3.09 -13.62
N ALA A 58 3.44 2.35 -12.59
CA ALA A 58 4.84 2.27 -12.21
C ALA A 58 5.60 1.26 -13.08
N ALA A 59 6.65 1.71 -13.75
CA ALA A 59 7.55 0.83 -14.50
C ALA A 59 8.35 -0.07 -13.55
N VAL A 60 8.39 -1.36 -13.85
CA VAL A 60 9.22 -2.35 -13.15
C VAL A 60 10.09 -3.10 -14.13
N GLU A 61 11.39 -3.12 -13.87
CA GLU A 61 12.35 -3.94 -14.59
C GLU A 61 12.88 -5.06 -13.68
N GLY A 62 12.95 -6.28 -14.22
CA GLY A 62 13.46 -7.42 -13.47
C GLY A 62 13.48 -8.69 -14.29
N TYR A 63 13.42 -9.82 -13.61
CA TYR A 63 13.56 -11.14 -14.20
C TYR A 63 12.33 -12.01 -13.95
N LEU A 64 11.89 -12.71 -14.99
CA LEU A 64 10.85 -13.73 -14.96
C LEU A 64 11.36 -15.06 -15.51
N LYS A 65 10.74 -16.16 -15.06
CA LYS A 65 10.97 -17.48 -15.68
C LYS A 65 10.31 -17.52 -17.05
N ALA A 66 11.06 -17.93 -18.07
CA ALA A 66 10.62 -17.94 -19.45
C ALA A 66 9.35 -18.77 -19.68
N PHE A 67 9.17 -19.88 -18.94
CA PHE A 67 8.00 -20.75 -19.05
C PHE A 67 6.69 -20.12 -18.52
N LEU A 68 6.76 -18.99 -17.80
CA LEU A 68 5.59 -18.23 -17.34
C LEU A 68 5.07 -17.26 -18.41
N LEU A 69 5.72 -17.20 -19.57
CA LEU A 69 5.52 -16.20 -20.59
C LEU A 69 5.19 -16.86 -21.93
N ALA A 70 4.17 -16.37 -22.61
CA ALA A 70 3.92 -16.66 -24.01
C ALA A 70 4.21 -15.42 -24.84
N LYS A 71 4.84 -15.59 -26.01
CA LYS A 71 5.01 -14.48 -26.95
C LYS A 71 3.64 -13.94 -27.33
N SER A 72 3.51 -12.63 -27.38
CA SER A 72 2.27 -11.96 -27.77
C SER A 72 2.57 -10.90 -28.81
N ALA A 73 1.64 -10.72 -29.75
CA ALA A 73 1.65 -9.53 -30.58
C ALA A 73 1.25 -8.33 -29.71
N ALA A 74 1.68 -7.12 -30.07
CA ALA A 74 1.12 -5.93 -29.46
C ALA A 74 -0.40 -5.94 -29.69
N PRO A 75 -1.25 -5.98 -28.64
CA PRO A 75 -2.67 -5.86 -28.87
C PRO A 75 -2.99 -4.48 -29.47
N PRO A 76 -4.12 -4.33 -30.17
CA PRO A 76 -4.62 -3.02 -30.53
C PRO A 76 -4.69 -2.15 -29.27
N VAL A 77 -4.32 -0.86 -29.42
CA VAL A 77 -4.45 0.12 -28.35
C VAL A 77 -5.92 0.10 -27.93
N PRO A 78 -6.26 -0.30 -26.69
CA PRO A 78 -7.64 -0.27 -26.25
C PRO A 78 -8.14 1.17 -26.30
N ASP A 79 -9.41 1.37 -26.62
CA ASP A 79 -10.05 2.66 -26.47
C ASP A 79 -9.83 3.17 -25.04
N PRO A 80 -9.64 4.49 -24.85
CA PRO A 80 -9.52 5.04 -23.52
C PRO A 80 -10.75 4.62 -22.71
N PRO A 81 -10.56 4.07 -21.50
CA PRO A 81 -11.68 3.63 -20.69
C PRO A 81 -12.64 4.80 -20.46
N VAL A 82 -13.95 4.51 -20.48
CA VAL A 82 -14.97 5.50 -20.14
C VAL A 82 -14.65 6.06 -18.76
N ALA A 83 -14.51 7.38 -18.66
CA ALA A 83 -14.28 8.05 -17.39
C ALA A 83 -15.50 7.87 -16.50
N LEU A 84 -15.37 7.07 -15.45
CA LEU A 84 -16.39 6.94 -14.42
C LEU A 84 -16.37 8.19 -13.53
N PRO A 85 -17.50 8.58 -12.93
CA PRO A 85 -17.50 9.63 -11.93
C PRO A 85 -16.61 9.24 -10.74
N SER A 86 -15.91 10.23 -10.17
CA SER A 86 -15.13 10.03 -8.96
C SER A 86 -16.04 9.59 -7.82
N LEU A 87 -15.69 8.47 -7.19
CA LEU A 87 -16.39 7.97 -6.00
C LEU A 87 -16.06 8.88 -4.81
N PRO A 88 -17.04 9.20 -3.95
CA PRO A 88 -16.77 9.98 -2.75
C PRO A 88 -16.01 9.16 -1.70
N GLU A 89 -15.22 9.83 -0.87
CA GLU A 89 -14.67 9.23 0.35
C GLU A 89 -15.79 8.72 1.27
N ALA A 90 -15.64 7.51 1.77
CA ALA A 90 -16.53 6.94 2.77
C ALA A 90 -16.02 7.27 4.19
N HIS A 91 -16.83 8.02 4.94
CA HIS A 91 -16.58 8.37 6.34
C HIS A 91 -17.81 8.11 7.19
N LEU A 92 -17.66 7.40 8.31
CA LEU A 92 -18.69 7.39 9.34
C LEU A 92 -18.56 8.64 10.22
N SER A 93 -19.68 9.24 10.59
CA SER A 93 -19.75 10.39 11.50
C SER A 93 -20.25 10.00 12.88
N THR A 94 -19.66 10.55 13.93
CA THR A 94 -20.13 10.39 15.31
C THR A 94 -19.99 11.71 16.08
N LYS A 95 -20.88 11.93 17.05
CA LYS A 95 -20.77 13.03 18.02
C LYS A 95 -19.84 12.70 19.18
N ALA A 96 -19.52 11.42 19.38
CA ALA A 96 -18.63 10.98 20.45
C ALA A 96 -17.17 11.35 20.13
N ALA A 97 -16.38 11.59 21.18
CA ALA A 97 -14.95 11.80 21.03
C ALA A 97 -14.25 10.46 20.70
N VAL A 98 -13.52 10.42 19.59
CA VAL A 98 -12.72 9.31 19.11
C VAL A 98 -11.26 9.63 19.38
N ARG A 99 -10.67 8.95 20.38
CA ARG A 99 -9.35 9.24 20.93
C ARG A 99 -8.45 8.01 20.88
N ILE A 100 -7.13 8.21 20.85
CA ILE A 100 -6.15 7.12 20.90
C ILE A 100 -6.17 6.32 22.21
N THR A 101 -6.71 6.92 23.29
CA THR A 101 -6.88 6.29 24.60
C THR A 101 -8.11 5.39 24.68
N ASN A 102 -9.01 5.46 23.69
CA ASN A 102 -10.21 4.65 23.66
C ASN A 102 -10.15 3.63 22.49
N PRO A 103 -10.15 2.32 22.78
CA PRO A 103 -10.23 1.28 21.75
C PRO A 103 -11.62 1.14 21.12
N ASP A 104 -12.65 1.76 21.69
CA ASP A 104 -13.98 1.82 21.11
C ASP A 104 -14.00 2.79 19.91
N LEU A 105 -14.99 2.67 19.03
CA LEU A 105 -15.16 3.57 17.87
C LEU A 105 -13.99 3.53 16.87
N ARG A 106 -13.31 2.38 16.73
CA ARG A 106 -12.28 2.16 15.70
C ARG A 106 -12.79 2.24 14.25
N ALA A 107 -14.10 2.19 14.04
CA ALA A 107 -14.72 2.41 12.74
C ALA A 107 -14.76 3.89 12.33
N PHE A 108 -14.50 4.81 13.27
CA PHE A 108 -14.51 6.26 13.05
C PHE A 108 -13.09 6.82 13.08
N SER A 109 -12.87 7.88 12.32
CA SER A 109 -11.63 8.67 12.35
C SER A 109 -11.46 9.40 13.68
N LEU A 110 -10.21 9.62 14.09
CA LEU A 110 -9.89 10.45 15.24
C LEU A 110 -10.45 11.87 15.07
N ASN A 111 -11.06 12.41 16.13
CA ASN A 111 -11.62 13.76 16.14
C ASN A 111 -11.21 14.53 17.41
N ASP A 112 -10.07 14.19 17.98
CA ASP A 112 -9.53 14.86 19.16
C ASP A 112 -9.11 16.29 18.78
N PRO A 113 -9.62 17.34 19.44
CA PRO A 113 -9.24 18.72 19.14
C PRO A 113 -7.73 18.99 19.23
N ALA A 114 -7.00 18.21 20.03
CA ALA A 114 -5.55 18.34 20.21
C ALA A 114 -4.72 17.51 19.21
N GLN A 115 -5.33 16.82 18.25
CA GLN A 115 -4.59 15.99 17.30
C GLN A 115 -3.73 16.83 16.35
N PRO A 116 -2.43 16.49 16.18
CA PRO A 116 -1.60 17.16 15.19
C PRO A 116 -2.09 16.84 13.79
N ARG A 117 -1.82 17.74 12.84
CA ARG A 117 -2.11 17.54 11.42
C ARG A 117 -0.91 17.90 10.56
N ARG A 118 -0.78 17.24 9.41
CA ARG A 118 0.12 17.68 8.34
C ARG A 118 -0.57 18.80 7.56
N VAL A 119 -0.12 20.04 7.72
CA VAL A 119 -0.68 21.24 7.09
C VAL A 119 0.38 22.11 6.42
N GLY A 120 1.65 21.90 6.75
CA GLY A 120 2.77 22.63 6.19
C GLY A 120 2.98 22.34 4.71
N THR A 121 3.48 23.32 3.98
CA THR A 121 3.74 23.22 2.54
C THR A 121 5.22 22.94 2.23
N SER A 122 6.14 23.26 3.14
CA SER A 122 7.57 22.93 2.98
C SER A 122 7.84 21.46 3.32
N VAL A 123 8.97 20.93 2.84
CA VAL A 123 9.40 19.56 3.19
C VAL A 123 9.69 19.46 4.68
N GLU A 124 10.40 20.42 5.25
CA GLU A 124 10.81 20.45 6.65
C GLU A 124 9.60 20.54 7.59
N ALA A 125 8.57 21.29 7.21
CA ALA A 125 7.33 21.38 7.97
C ALA A 125 6.59 20.05 7.95
N ARG A 126 6.39 19.46 6.76
CA ARG A 126 5.70 18.16 6.62
C ARG A 126 6.39 17.04 7.37
N VAL A 127 7.72 16.95 7.29
CA VAL A 127 8.49 15.93 8.03
C VAL A 127 8.31 16.10 9.55
N ARG A 128 8.36 17.34 10.05
CA ARG A 128 8.15 17.65 11.47
C ARG A 128 6.73 17.30 11.93
N GLU A 129 5.73 17.59 11.11
CA GLU A 129 4.32 17.28 11.38
C GLU A 129 4.07 15.76 11.37
N LEU A 130 4.64 15.02 10.41
CA LEU A 130 4.58 13.56 10.42
C LEU A 130 5.24 12.97 11.68
N ALA A 131 6.37 13.53 12.13
CA ALA A 131 6.98 13.14 13.40
C ALA A 131 6.07 13.46 14.61
N ALA A 132 5.39 14.60 14.60
CA ALA A 132 4.42 14.97 15.64
C ALA A 132 3.20 14.03 15.65
N ILE A 133 2.72 13.61 14.47
CA ILE A 133 1.66 12.60 14.32
C ILE A 133 2.12 11.27 14.92
N ILE A 134 3.30 10.76 14.57
CA ILE A 134 3.83 9.50 15.12
C ILE A 134 3.96 9.59 16.65
N ALA A 135 4.43 10.74 17.15
CA ALA A 135 4.55 11.00 18.57
C ALA A 135 3.19 11.05 19.27
N TYR A 136 2.16 11.67 18.66
CA TYR A 136 0.80 11.72 19.19
C TYR A 136 0.14 10.34 19.20
N LEU A 137 0.25 9.58 18.12
CA LEU A 137 -0.39 8.26 18.01
C LEU A 137 0.15 7.25 19.03
N ARG A 138 1.40 7.43 19.53
CA ARG A 138 2.00 6.63 20.61
C ARG A 138 1.72 5.13 20.47
N VAL A 139 1.97 4.57 19.29
CA VAL A 139 1.51 3.22 18.89
C VAL A 139 1.86 2.11 19.89
N GLU A 140 2.95 2.28 20.63
CA GLU A 140 3.45 1.37 21.65
C GLU A 140 2.60 1.34 22.93
N ALA A 141 1.86 2.43 23.24
CA ALA A 141 1.16 2.61 24.52
C ALA A 141 -0.33 2.94 24.38
N ALA A 142 -0.76 3.52 23.25
CA ALA A 142 -2.16 3.92 23.07
C ALA A 142 -3.11 2.71 22.98
N ALA A 143 -4.15 2.70 23.80
CA ALA A 143 -5.12 1.60 23.91
C ALA A 143 -5.77 1.25 22.56
N ARG A 144 -6.00 2.25 21.71
CA ARG A 144 -6.57 2.08 20.36
C ARG A 144 -5.76 1.12 19.48
N TYR A 145 -4.45 1.00 19.68
CA TYR A 145 -3.55 0.18 18.87
C TYR A 145 -3.02 -1.07 19.58
N GLN A 146 -3.34 -1.25 20.86
CA GLN A 146 -2.90 -2.44 21.60
C GLN A 146 -3.57 -3.68 21.06
N ARG A 147 -2.76 -4.67 20.68
CA ARG A 147 -3.26 -5.97 20.21
C ARG A 147 -4.04 -6.69 21.30
N THR A 148 -4.96 -7.56 20.89
CA THR A 148 -5.58 -8.56 21.77
C THR A 148 -4.89 -9.91 21.58
N ALA A 149 -5.43 -10.97 22.19
CA ALA A 149 -5.02 -12.34 21.92
C ALA A 149 -5.33 -12.78 20.47
N SER A 150 -6.34 -12.18 19.83
CA SER A 150 -6.88 -12.61 18.54
C SER A 150 -6.74 -11.59 17.41
N ALA A 151 -6.39 -10.34 17.70
CA ALA A 151 -6.39 -9.26 16.72
C ALA A 151 -5.22 -8.28 16.89
N THR A 152 -4.74 -7.77 15.76
CA THR A 152 -3.86 -6.60 15.67
C THR A 152 -4.59 -5.48 14.95
N PHE A 153 -4.13 -4.24 15.14
CA PHE A 153 -4.87 -3.05 14.71
C PHE A 153 -4.04 -2.19 13.76
N CYS A 154 -3.23 -2.83 12.92
CA CYS A 154 -2.34 -2.19 11.96
C CYS A 154 -3.10 -1.36 10.91
N ASN A 155 -4.28 -1.81 10.46
CA ASN A 155 -5.15 -1.04 9.57
C ASN A 155 -5.67 0.24 10.23
N ILE A 156 -6.05 0.19 11.50
CA ILE A 156 -6.54 1.38 12.23
C ILE A 156 -5.40 2.35 12.46
N TYR A 157 -4.21 1.86 12.83
CA TYR A 157 -3.03 2.71 12.96
C TYR A 157 -2.64 3.39 11.64
N ALA A 158 -2.60 2.62 10.54
CA ALA A 158 -2.30 3.17 9.22
C ALA A 158 -3.36 4.21 8.78
N HIS A 159 -4.64 3.91 9.00
CA HIS A 159 -5.73 4.85 8.78
C HIS A 159 -5.53 6.15 9.56
N ASP A 160 -5.31 6.07 10.87
CA ASP A 160 -5.18 7.25 11.72
C ASP A 160 -3.93 8.07 11.36
N TYR A 161 -2.83 7.41 11.00
CA TYR A 161 -1.64 8.08 10.46
C TYR A 161 -1.96 8.86 9.17
N CYS A 162 -2.66 8.24 8.22
CA CYS A 162 -3.04 8.89 6.97
C CYS A 162 -4.05 10.02 7.21
N HIS A 163 -5.07 9.79 8.04
CA HIS A 163 -6.09 10.79 8.37
C HIS A 163 -5.49 12.05 8.99
N LEU A 164 -4.55 11.90 9.93
CA LEU A 164 -3.85 13.04 10.52
C LEU A 164 -2.88 13.69 9.54
N ALA A 165 -2.36 12.94 8.57
CA ALA A 165 -1.52 13.45 7.49
C ALA A 165 -2.31 14.08 6.31
N ASP A 166 -3.64 14.21 6.45
CA ASP A 166 -4.55 14.69 5.41
C ASP A 166 -4.50 13.86 4.11
N VAL A 167 -4.44 12.53 4.28
CA VAL A 167 -4.41 11.54 3.20
C VAL A 167 -5.52 10.52 3.41
N TYR A 168 -6.33 10.28 2.38
CA TYR A 168 -7.43 9.31 2.47
C TYR A 168 -6.93 7.86 2.32
N LEU A 169 -7.04 7.10 3.41
CA LEU A 169 -7.01 5.64 3.42
C LEU A 169 -8.30 5.22 4.14
N PRO A 170 -9.16 4.35 3.57
CA PRO A 170 -10.48 4.11 4.14
C PRO A 170 -10.43 3.33 5.45
N ARG A 171 -11.23 3.72 6.45
CA ARG A 171 -11.60 2.81 7.55
C ARG A 171 -12.78 1.93 7.15
N VAL A 172 -13.75 2.53 6.50
CA VAL A 172 -14.91 1.87 5.91
C VAL A 172 -14.92 2.15 4.42
N TRP A 173 -15.58 1.29 3.65
CA TRP A 173 -15.77 1.52 2.23
C TRP A 173 -17.17 1.11 1.78
N TRP A 174 -17.58 1.68 0.65
CA TRP A 174 -18.87 1.43 0.03
C TRP A 174 -19.04 -0.04 -0.33
N ARG A 175 -20.20 -0.61 0.02
CA ARG A 175 -20.61 -1.96 -0.39
C ARG A 175 -20.93 -1.96 -1.89
N ALA A 176 -20.85 -3.12 -2.55
CA ALA A 176 -21.05 -3.23 -4.00
C ALA A 176 -22.34 -2.56 -4.51
N LYS A 177 -23.47 -2.75 -3.81
CA LYS A 177 -24.74 -2.08 -4.17
C LYS A 177 -24.63 -0.55 -4.11
N ALA A 178 -23.99 -0.01 -3.08
CA ALA A 178 -23.80 1.42 -2.93
C ALA A 178 -22.85 1.98 -4.01
N LEU A 179 -21.78 1.25 -4.36
CA LEU A 179 -20.88 1.61 -5.45
C LEU A 179 -21.63 1.75 -6.78
N THR A 180 -22.49 0.79 -7.14
CA THR A 180 -23.31 0.88 -8.36
C THR A 180 -24.19 2.13 -8.37
N GLN A 181 -24.82 2.45 -7.24
CA GLN A 181 -25.67 3.64 -7.11
C GLN A 181 -24.86 4.94 -7.21
N LEU A 182 -23.68 5.00 -6.60
CA LEU A 182 -22.78 6.15 -6.68
C LEU A 182 -22.28 6.39 -8.11
N VAL A 183 -21.92 5.32 -8.83
CA VAL A 183 -21.52 5.41 -10.25
C VAL A 183 -22.67 5.90 -11.13
N GLN A 184 -23.92 5.66 -10.74
CA GLN A 184 -25.12 6.21 -11.39
C GLN A 184 -25.45 7.65 -10.96
N GLY A 185 -24.60 8.29 -10.16
CA GLY A 185 -24.78 9.68 -9.71
C GLY A 185 -25.72 9.84 -8.51
N GLN A 186 -26.15 8.76 -7.86
CA GLN A 186 -26.95 8.86 -6.64
C GLN A 186 -26.08 9.35 -5.48
N ARG A 187 -26.67 10.16 -4.58
CA ARG A 187 -26.02 10.57 -3.34
C ARG A 187 -26.45 9.67 -2.20
N LEU A 188 -25.49 8.97 -1.58
CA LEU A 188 -25.74 8.05 -0.48
C LEU A 188 -25.00 8.51 0.78
N PRO A 189 -25.64 8.50 1.96
CA PRO A 189 -24.92 8.66 3.21
C PRO A 189 -24.13 7.39 3.55
N ALA A 190 -22.99 7.53 4.21
CA ALA A 190 -22.28 6.39 4.79
C ALA A 190 -23.02 5.91 6.04
N SER A 191 -23.55 4.69 5.97
CA SER A 191 -24.32 4.04 7.03
C SER A 191 -23.78 2.61 7.22
N TYR A 192 -23.28 2.34 8.42
CA TYR A 192 -22.60 1.09 8.74
C TYR A 192 -23.51 -0.12 8.54
N GLY A 193 -23.00 -1.15 7.87
CA GLY A 193 -23.76 -2.37 7.54
C GLY A 193 -24.81 -2.17 6.44
N THR A 194 -25.11 -0.94 6.04
CA THR A 194 -26.11 -0.63 4.99
C THR A 194 -25.41 -0.24 3.69
N THR A 195 -24.70 0.89 3.68
CA THR A 195 -24.02 1.43 2.49
C THR A 195 -22.51 1.26 2.58
N VAL A 196 -21.94 1.13 3.78
CA VAL A 196 -20.50 0.92 4.00
C VAL A 196 -20.22 -0.24 4.96
N GLU A 197 -19.02 -0.80 4.87
CA GLU A 197 -18.51 -1.83 5.78
C GLU A 197 -17.05 -1.59 6.16
N GLU A 198 -16.61 -2.12 7.30
CA GLU A 198 -15.24 -1.97 7.79
C GLU A 198 -14.25 -2.78 6.95
N TYR A 199 -13.17 -2.14 6.50
CA TYR A 199 -12.14 -2.82 5.72
C TYR A 199 -11.05 -3.41 6.61
N ASN A 200 -10.82 -4.71 6.48
CA ASN A 200 -9.61 -5.35 6.98
C ASN A 200 -8.43 -5.09 6.01
N VAL A 201 -7.23 -5.47 6.39
CA VAL A 201 -6.04 -5.22 5.55
C VAL A 201 -6.08 -5.92 4.19
N ASN A 202 -6.69 -7.11 4.10
CA ASN A 202 -6.84 -7.81 2.81
C ASN A 202 -7.71 -6.99 1.84
N SER A 203 -8.74 -6.31 2.38
CA SER A 203 -9.64 -5.43 1.63
C SER A 203 -8.96 -4.09 1.30
N LEU A 204 -8.16 -3.53 2.22
CA LEU A 204 -7.36 -2.33 1.95
C LEU A 204 -6.33 -2.55 0.83
N TYR A 205 -5.72 -3.73 0.77
CA TYR A 205 -4.83 -4.07 -0.34
C TYR A 205 -5.55 -3.99 -1.69
N ASN A 206 -6.76 -4.59 -1.77
CA ASN A 206 -7.57 -4.52 -2.99
C ASN A 206 -8.01 -3.09 -3.29
N TRP A 207 -8.42 -2.33 -2.27
CA TRP A 207 -8.80 -0.93 -2.44
C TRP A 207 -7.67 -0.07 -3.02
N LEU A 208 -6.43 -0.24 -2.54
CA LEU A 208 -5.27 0.47 -3.09
C LEU A 208 -4.96 0.04 -4.54
N GLU A 209 -5.22 -1.22 -4.89
CA GLU A 209 -5.06 -1.74 -6.25
C GLU A 209 -6.15 -1.24 -7.22
N GLU A 210 -7.36 -1.00 -6.72
CA GLU A 210 -8.53 -0.69 -7.55
C GLU A 210 -8.83 0.81 -7.59
N PHE A 211 -8.82 1.47 -6.43
CA PHE A 211 -9.24 2.86 -6.28
C PHE A 211 -8.11 3.79 -5.88
N GLY A 212 -6.99 3.27 -5.39
CA GLY A 212 -5.92 4.09 -4.79
C GLY A 212 -5.52 5.29 -5.65
N THR A 213 -5.37 5.11 -6.96
CA THR A 213 -5.01 6.18 -7.90
C THR A 213 -6.04 7.31 -7.97
N ASP A 214 -7.33 6.99 -7.92
CA ASP A 214 -8.41 7.99 -7.90
C ASP A 214 -8.39 8.84 -6.62
N PHE A 215 -7.79 8.31 -5.55
CA PHE A 215 -7.61 8.98 -4.26
C PHE A 215 -6.17 9.51 -4.05
N GLY A 216 -5.39 9.64 -5.13
CA GLY A 216 -4.05 10.24 -5.10
C GLY A 216 -2.91 9.30 -4.70
N TRP A 217 -3.18 8.02 -4.48
CA TRP A 217 -2.14 7.02 -4.24
C TRP A 217 -1.45 6.60 -5.54
N ARG A 218 -0.14 6.57 -5.49
CA ARG A 218 0.73 6.10 -6.56
C ARG A 218 1.48 4.86 -6.13
N ARG A 219 1.46 3.83 -6.97
CA ARG A 219 2.25 2.62 -6.79
C ARG A 219 3.74 2.89 -6.99
N THR A 220 4.59 2.22 -6.22
CA THR A 220 6.03 2.09 -6.51
C THR A 220 6.49 0.65 -6.26
N THR A 221 7.58 0.25 -6.92
CA THR A 221 8.31 -1.01 -6.67
C THR A 221 9.69 -0.76 -6.06
N SER A 222 10.07 0.51 -5.85
CA SER A 222 11.36 0.90 -5.30
C SER A 222 11.22 1.27 -3.83
N LEU A 223 11.84 0.48 -2.95
CA LEU A 223 11.91 0.80 -1.52
C LEU A 223 12.71 2.08 -1.27
N THR A 224 13.68 2.38 -2.13
CA THR A 224 14.45 3.64 -2.07
C THR A 224 13.56 4.83 -2.35
N GLU A 225 12.76 4.76 -3.41
CA GLU A 225 11.80 5.82 -3.75
C GLU A 225 10.76 5.99 -2.65
N LEU A 226 10.21 4.89 -2.13
CA LEU A 226 9.26 4.90 -1.03
C LEU A 226 9.81 5.60 0.21
N GLN A 227 11.06 5.29 0.59
CA GLN A 227 11.69 5.94 1.73
C GLN A 227 12.02 7.41 1.45
N GLN A 228 12.47 7.74 0.24
CA GLN A 228 12.76 9.12 -0.16
C GLN A 228 11.50 9.97 -0.13
N ALA A 229 10.37 9.46 -0.62
CA ALA A 229 9.06 10.12 -0.52
C ALA A 229 8.71 10.43 0.95
N ALA A 230 8.84 9.45 1.85
CA ALA A 230 8.62 9.67 3.27
C ALA A 230 9.58 10.74 3.85
N ASN A 231 10.85 10.72 3.47
CA ASN A 231 11.83 11.73 3.88
C ASN A 231 11.53 13.13 3.32
N LEU A 232 10.74 13.24 2.25
CA LEU A 232 10.25 14.50 1.69
C LEU A 232 8.91 14.95 2.31
N GLY A 233 8.42 14.27 3.34
CA GLY A 233 7.17 14.60 4.03
C GLY A 233 5.91 14.10 3.32
N GLN A 234 6.07 13.19 2.35
CA GLN A 234 4.95 12.46 1.73
C GLN A 234 4.55 11.26 2.60
N VAL A 235 3.36 10.71 2.36
CA VAL A 235 2.85 9.54 3.08
C VAL A 235 3.18 8.27 2.29
N GLY A 236 3.89 7.33 2.92
CA GLY A 236 4.21 6.03 2.34
C GLY A 236 3.56 4.89 3.11
N ILE A 237 3.08 3.86 2.41
CA ILE A 237 2.54 2.64 3.04
C ILE A 237 3.07 1.37 2.36
N ILE A 238 3.26 0.32 3.16
CA ILE A 238 3.48 -1.05 2.67
C ILE A 238 2.28 -1.88 3.11
N CYS A 239 1.59 -2.51 2.16
CA CYS A 239 0.42 -3.34 2.45
C CYS A 239 0.55 -4.71 1.80
N ALA A 240 0.16 -5.77 2.51
CA ALA A 240 0.13 -7.13 1.99
C ALA A 240 -1.12 -7.90 2.41
N GLN A 241 -1.59 -8.73 1.48
CA GLN A 241 -2.74 -9.60 1.61
C GLN A 241 -2.33 -11.02 1.95
N ARG A 242 -3.03 -11.66 2.89
CA ARG A 242 -2.75 -13.05 3.30
C ARG A 242 -3.15 -14.05 2.23
N THR A 243 -2.44 -15.18 2.22
CA THR A 243 -2.83 -16.38 1.45
C THR A 243 -4.14 -16.97 1.99
N ASN A 244 -4.24 -17.16 3.31
CA ASN A 244 -5.50 -17.46 3.98
C ASN A 244 -6.27 -16.16 4.19
N LEU A 245 -7.31 -15.90 3.38
CA LEU A 245 -8.08 -14.66 3.42
C LEU A 245 -8.90 -14.48 4.70
N ASN A 246 -9.12 -15.54 5.48
CA ASN A 246 -9.73 -15.47 6.81
C ASN A 246 -8.73 -14.97 7.88
N ALA A 247 -7.43 -14.94 7.56
CA ALA A 247 -6.41 -14.33 8.41
C ALA A 247 -6.15 -12.87 7.99
N PRO A 248 -5.84 -11.98 8.95
CA PRO A 248 -5.59 -10.57 8.64
C PRO A 248 -4.30 -10.38 7.85
N GLY A 249 -4.38 -9.57 6.79
CA GLY A 249 -3.24 -8.96 6.12
C GLY A 249 -2.39 -8.11 7.06
N HIS A 250 -1.36 -7.46 6.52
CA HIS A 250 -0.54 -6.53 7.30
C HIS A 250 -0.24 -5.26 6.52
N ILE A 251 -0.28 -4.12 7.22
CA ILE A 251 -0.05 -2.79 6.66
C ILE A 251 0.76 -1.96 7.64
N VAL A 252 1.71 -1.18 7.13
CA VAL A 252 2.57 -0.29 7.94
C VAL A 252 2.72 1.04 7.26
N ALA A 253 2.92 2.09 8.05
CA ALA A 253 3.37 3.38 7.57
C ALA A 253 4.89 3.35 7.35
N VAL A 254 5.36 3.95 6.26
CA VAL A 254 6.77 4.30 6.05
C VAL A 254 6.95 5.73 6.51
N VAL A 255 7.91 5.94 7.41
CA VAL A 255 8.06 7.21 8.13
C VAL A 255 9.39 7.89 7.78
N PRO A 256 9.48 9.23 7.92
CA PRO A 256 10.72 9.95 7.66
C PRO A 256 11.87 9.45 8.55
N GLU A 257 13.06 9.34 7.98
CA GLU A 257 14.29 9.05 8.71
C GLU A 257 14.66 10.20 9.66
N THR A 258 15.11 9.85 10.86
CA THR A 258 15.62 10.81 11.86
C THR A 258 17.13 10.65 12.01
N GLU A 259 17.79 11.44 12.85
CA GLU A 259 19.21 11.25 13.16
C GLU A 259 19.50 9.86 13.75
N SER A 260 18.61 9.37 14.62
CA SER A 260 18.77 8.12 15.36
C SER A 260 18.10 6.91 14.71
N HIS A 261 17.19 7.11 13.75
CA HIS A 261 16.44 6.04 13.11
C HIS A 261 16.52 6.16 11.60
N LYS A 262 17.12 5.16 10.97
CA LYS A 262 17.36 5.10 9.51
C LYS A 262 16.78 3.82 8.92
N ALA A 263 16.42 3.88 7.65
CA ALA A 263 16.14 2.72 6.83
C ALA A 263 17.42 1.90 6.62
N SER A 264 17.28 0.58 6.53
CA SER A 264 18.41 -0.30 6.22
C SER A 264 18.73 -0.23 4.72
N ARG A 265 20.02 -0.22 4.39
CA ARG A 265 20.50 -0.13 3.01
C ARG A 265 21.47 -1.27 2.68
N GLN A 266 21.47 -1.70 1.43
CA GLN A 266 22.43 -2.64 0.84
C GLN A 266 22.87 -2.10 -0.52
N GLY A 267 24.17 -1.92 -0.73
CA GLY A 267 24.69 -1.33 -1.97
C GLY A 267 24.13 0.07 -2.27
N GLY A 268 23.91 0.88 -1.23
CA GLY A 268 23.34 2.23 -1.36
C GLY A 268 21.81 2.29 -1.57
N GLN A 269 21.15 1.17 -1.87
CA GLN A 269 19.70 1.09 -2.04
C GLN A 269 19.02 0.67 -0.74
N VAL A 270 17.80 1.17 -0.49
CA VAL A 270 17.01 0.78 0.67
C VAL A 270 16.57 -0.68 0.52
N SER A 271 16.91 -1.51 1.51
CA SER A 271 16.49 -2.90 1.60
C SER A 271 15.32 -3.10 2.57
N VAL A 272 15.22 -2.24 3.59
CA VAL A 272 14.09 -2.20 4.53
C VAL A 272 13.81 -0.73 4.88
N PRO A 273 12.65 -0.17 4.45
CA PRO A 273 12.25 1.18 4.83
C PRO A 273 12.07 1.29 6.34
N LEU A 274 12.26 2.50 6.87
CA LEU A 274 11.88 2.85 8.23
C LEU A 274 10.36 2.88 8.34
N GLN A 275 9.83 2.09 9.25
CA GLN A 275 8.42 1.80 9.41
C GLN A 275 7.96 2.23 10.81
N SER A 276 6.65 2.46 10.91
CA SER A 276 5.90 2.51 12.16
C SER A 276 4.72 1.55 12.06
N GLN A 277 4.43 0.75 13.11
CA GLN A 277 3.37 -0.25 13.02
C GLN A 277 2.63 -0.54 14.34
N ALA A 278 1.37 -0.96 14.19
CA ALA A 278 0.55 -1.61 15.22
C ALA A 278 0.31 -3.10 14.90
N GLY A 279 1.39 -3.87 14.85
CA GLY A 279 1.39 -5.29 14.44
C GLY A 279 1.44 -6.27 15.61
N ALA A 280 2.16 -7.38 15.41
CA ALA A 280 2.48 -8.32 16.50
C ALA A 280 3.33 -7.66 17.60
N ILE A 281 4.19 -6.73 17.19
CA ILE A 281 5.00 -5.87 18.07
C ILE A 281 4.82 -4.45 17.56
N ASN A 282 4.29 -3.58 18.42
CA ASN A 282 4.11 -2.17 18.10
C ASN A 282 5.44 -1.43 18.28
N PHE A 283 5.76 -0.54 17.35
CA PHE A 283 6.91 0.35 17.45
C PHE A 283 6.68 1.60 16.61
N ARG A 284 7.22 2.73 17.07
CA ARG A 284 7.18 4.02 16.33
C ARG A 284 8.21 4.10 15.21
N TYR A 285 9.38 3.49 15.43
CA TYR A 285 10.48 3.49 14.49
C TYR A 285 11.17 2.13 14.51
N GLY A 286 11.18 1.45 13.37
CA GLY A 286 11.81 0.15 13.21
C GLY A 286 11.62 -0.33 11.78
N GLY A 287 11.90 -1.59 11.49
CA GLY A 287 11.64 -2.10 10.15
C GLY A 287 12.09 -3.54 9.98
N ARG A 288 11.28 -4.32 9.26
CA ARG A 288 11.63 -5.66 8.78
C ARG A 288 11.06 -5.87 7.37
N GLY A 289 11.74 -6.67 6.55
CA GLY A 289 11.25 -7.09 5.23
C GLY A 289 10.25 -8.24 5.36
N TRP A 290 9.04 -7.95 5.84
CA TRP A 290 8.04 -8.97 6.21
C TRP A 290 7.10 -9.38 5.07
N TRP A 291 6.89 -8.52 4.07
CA TRP A 291 5.86 -8.65 3.03
C TRP A 291 6.12 -9.77 2.02
N THR A 292 7.36 -10.25 1.91
CA THR A 292 7.70 -11.43 1.07
C THR A 292 7.60 -12.76 1.84
N GLY A 293 7.05 -12.76 3.05
CA GLY A 293 6.82 -13.98 3.82
C GLY A 293 5.79 -14.89 3.14
N ALA A 294 5.95 -16.21 3.28
CA ALA A 294 5.09 -17.21 2.61
C ALA A 294 3.60 -17.11 2.96
N GLN A 295 3.28 -16.46 4.07
CA GLN A 295 1.90 -16.18 4.49
C GLN A 295 1.18 -15.12 3.65
N PHE A 296 1.93 -14.32 2.88
CA PHE A 296 1.40 -13.25 2.05
C PHE A 296 1.41 -13.72 0.61
N ARG A 297 0.24 -13.65 -0.02
CA ARG A 297 0.11 -13.95 -1.44
C ARG A 297 0.41 -12.74 -2.30
N ARG A 298 0.10 -11.53 -1.82
CA ARG A 298 0.24 -10.29 -2.57
C ARG A 298 0.74 -9.16 -1.68
N PHE A 299 1.57 -8.26 -2.21
CA PHE A 299 2.04 -7.08 -1.48
C PHE A 299 2.31 -5.89 -2.39
N GLY A 300 2.59 -4.73 -1.80
CA GLY A 300 3.43 -3.71 -2.40
C GLY A 300 3.38 -2.37 -1.68
N PHE A 301 3.81 -1.32 -2.38
CA PHE A 301 4.21 -0.04 -1.84
C PHE A 301 3.46 1.10 -2.52
N TRP A 302 2.93 2.03 -1.73
CA TRP A 302 2.22 3.20 -2.26
C TRP A 302 2.73 4.48 -1.60
N ILE A 303 2.70 5.56 -2.38
CA ILE A 303 3.07 6.93 -2.00
C ILE A 303 1.87 7.83 -2.25
N HIS A 304 1.63 8.78 -1.35
CA HIS A 304 0.68 9.87 -1.50
C HIS A 304 1.35 11.20 -1.11
N ALA A 305 1.20 12.24 -1.93
CA ALA A 305 2.00 13.47 -1.87
C ALA A 305 1.55 14.47 -0.79
#